data_AF-A0AAV8F364-F1
#
_entry.id   AF-A0AAV8F364-F1
#
_cell.length_a   1.000
_cell.length_b   1.000
_cell.length_c   1.000
_cell.angle_alpha   90.00
_cell.angle_beta   90.00
_cell.angle_gamma   90.00
#
_symmetry.space_group_name_H-M   'P 1'
#
loop_
_entity.id
_entity.type
_entity.pdbx_description
1 polymer ?
#
loop_
_entity_poly.entity_id
_entity_poly.type
_entity_poly.pdbx_seq_one_letter_code
_entity_poly.pdbx_strand_id
1 'polypeptide(L)'
;MKVLWCFVVISAIWAAIIEGQPTTQGFISIDCGAASGTTYKDSTGILYVSDDSYIDTGENYKIDQKYTSPSNQASTLRSFPNETRNCYTLWNVTKGAKYLVRATFLYGNYDGKQMVQSSTPLQFDLYIDRCEFMVNGKYN
;
A
#
# COMPACT_ATOMS: atom_id res chain seq x y z
N MET A 1 -43.60 58.13 -15.85
CA MET A 1 -43.25 57.07 -14.88
C MET A 1 -42.62 55.91 -15.64
N LYS A 2 -41.32 55.66 -15.46
CA LYS A 2 -40.62 54.48 -15.99
C LYS A 2 -39.89 53.86 -14.81
N VAL A 3 -40.41 52.74 -14.32
CA VAL A 3 -39.75 51.95 -13.27
C VAL A 3 -38.72 51.08 -13.98
N LEU A 4 -37.45 51.46 -13.88
CA LEU A 4 -36.34 50.72 -14.45
C LEU A 4 -36.09 49.50 -13.57
N TRP A 5 -36.48 48.34 -14.07
CA TRP A 5 -36.24 47.02 -13.47
C TRP A 5 -34.74 46.70 -13.55
N CYS A 6 -33.96 47.06 -12.52
CA CYS A 6 -32.64 46.48 -12.30
C CYS A 6 -32.79 45.09 -11.69
N PHE A 7 -33.10 44.09 -12.51
CA PHE A 7 -32.84 42.70 -12.17
C PHE A 7 -31.33 42.47 -12.24
N VAL A 8 -30.61 42.87 -11.19
CA VAL A 8 -29.26 42.34 -10.95
C VAL A 8 -29.47 40.91 -10.48
N VAL A 9 -29.46 39.99 -11.44
CA VAL A 9 -29.47 38.56 -11.19
C VAL A 9 -28.24 38.25 -10.37
N ILE A 10 -28.41 38.04 -9.07
CA ILE A 10 -27.37 37.54 -8.18
C ILE A 10 -27.12 36.10 -8.61
N SER A 11 -26.21 35.90 -9.57
CA SER A 11 -25.70 34.58 -9.88
C SER A 11 -24.82 34.15 -8.71
N ALA A 12 -25.42 33.51 -7.73
CA ALA A 12 -24.69 32.72 -6.75
C ALA A 12 -24.11 31.53 -7.51
N ILE A 13 -22.88 31.67 -7.99
CA ILE A 13 -22.09 30.54 -8.47
C ILE A 13 -21.87 29.65 -7.25
N TRP A 14 -22.74 28.65 -7.10
CA TRP A 14 -22.44 27.49 -6.26
C TRP A 14 -21.23 26.83 -6.92
N ALA A 15 -20.04 27.21 -6.48
CA ALA A 15 -18.88 26.35 -6.63
C ALA A 15 -19.23 25.09 -5.83
N ALA A 16 -19.80 24.10 -6.52
CA ALA A 16 -19.89 22.76 -5.98
C ALA A 16 -18.46 22.36 -5.66
N ILE A 17 -18.12 22.33 -4.38
CA ILE A 17 -16.89 21.72 -3.91
C ILE A 17 -17.08 20.25 -4.30
N ILE A 18 -16.50 19.83 -5.43
CA ILE A 18 -16.35 18.42 -5.75
C ILE A 18 -15.29 17.94 -4.77
N GLU A 19 -15.72 17.53 -3.58
CA GLU A 19 -14.89 16.71 -2.71
C GLU A 19 -14.74 15.36 -3.39
N GLY A 20 -13.80 15.27 -4.35
CA GLY A 20 -13.28 14.01 -4.85
C GLY A 20 -12.40 13.33 -3.81
N GLN A 21 -12.79 13.36 -2.52
CA GLN A 21 -12.12 12.53 -1.53
C GLN A 21 -12.47 11.08 -1.89
N PRO A 22 -11.48 10.24 -2.25
CA PRO A 22 -11.74 8.83 -2.42
C PRO A 22 -12.28 8.34 -1.07
N THR A 23 -13.52 7.89 -1.03
CA THR A 23 -14.01 7.14 0.11
C THR A 23 -13.07 5.96 0.23
N THR A 24 -12.30 5.86 1.32
CA THR A 24 -11.36 4.75 1.53
C THR A 24 -12.07 3.41 1.72
N GLN A 25 -13.42 3.46 1.74
CA GLN A 25 -14.36 2.37 1.62
C GLN A 25 -14.10 1.56 0.34
N GLY A 26 -13.35 0.46 0.49
CA GLY A 26 -13.11 -0.52 -0.59
C GLY A 26 -11.65 -0.83 -0.87
N PHE A 27 -10.68 -0.11 -0.29
CA PHE A 27 -9.27 -0.48 -0.41
C PHE A 27 -8.90 -1.60 0.57
N ILE A 28 -8.24 -2.63 0.07
CA ILE A 28 -7.48 -3.57 0.89
C ILE A 28 -6.05 -3.02 0.93
N SER A 29 -5.67 -2.43 2.08
CA SER A 29 -4.32 -1.89 2.27
C SER A 29 -3.63 -2.62 3.41
N ILE A 30 -2.51 -3.26 3.09
CA ILE A 30 -1.81 -4.20 3.95
C ILE A 30 -0.43 -3.61 4.25
N ASP A 31 -0.05 -3.58 5.53
CA ASP A 31 1.27 -3.19 6.00
C ASP A 31 2.10 -4.45 6.27
N CYS A 32 3.06 -4.72 5.38
CA CYS A 32 3.85 -5.94 5.40
C CYS A 32 4.83 -5.92 6.58
N GLY A 33 4.75 -6.94 7.42
CA GLY A 33 5.63 -7.08 8.58
C GLY A 33 5.23 -6.26 9.81
N ALA A 34 4.12 -5.53 9.76
CA ALA A 34 3.56 -4.89 10.94
C ALA A 34 3.13 -5.92 11.99
N ALA A 35 3.20 -5.55 13.27
CA ALA A 35 2.81 -6.44 14.36
C ALA A 35 1.34 -6.88 14.23
N SER A 36 1.03 -8.11 14.66
CA SER A 36 -0.33 -8.64 14.56
C SER A 36 -1.35 -7.73 15.23
N GLY A 37 -2.50 -7.54 14.58
CA GLY A 37 -3.54 -6.62 15.04
C GLY A 37 -3.24 -5.12 14.84
N THR A 38 -2.12 -4.74 14.23
CA THR A 38 -1.83 -3.34 13.87
C THR A 38 -2.91 -2.81 12.93
N THR A 39 -3.43 -1.63 13.23
CA THR A 39 -4.40 -0.91 12.39
C THR A 39 -4.20 0.59 12.53
N TYR A 40 -4.09 1.31 11.42
CA TYR A 40 -3.94 2.77 11.44
C TYR A 40 -4.41 3.42 10.14
N LYS A 41 -4.65 4.73 10.17
CA LYS A 41 -4.84 5.53 8.96
C LYS A 41 -3.58 6.33 8.67
N ASP A 42 -3.19 6.38 7.40
CA ASP A 42 -2.07 7.22 6.98
C ASP A 42 -2.49 8.70 6.80
N SER A 43 -1.54 9.55 6.39
CA SER A 43 -1.78 10.97 6.13
C SER A 43 -2.77 11.23 4.99
N THR A 44 -3.03 10.24 4.14
CA THR A 44 -4.03 10.30 3.07
C THR A 44 -5.40 9.77 3.50
N GLY A 45 -5.52 9.27 4.74
CA GLY A 45 -6.74 8.72 5.32
C GLY A 45 -7.01 7.25 4.97
N ILE A 46 -6.08 6.58 4.28
CA ILE A 46 -6.18 5.17 3.90
C ILE A 46 -5.96 4.31 5.14
N LEU A 47 -6.87 3.36 5.38
CA LEU A 47 -6.76 2.39 6.45
C LEU A 47 -5.80 1.27 6.04
N TYR A 48 -4.76 1.07 6.85
CA TYR A 48 -3.82 -0.04 6.76
C TYR A 48 -4.03 -1.00 7.92
N VAL A 49 -3.89 -2.30 7.63
CA VAL A 49 -3.92 -3.39 8.60
C VAL A 49 -2.66 -4.25 8.47
N SER A 50 -2.30 -5.00 9.51
CA SER A 50 -1.21 -5.98 9.43
C SER A 50 -1.46 -7.03 8.32
N ASP A 51 -0.37 -7.58 7.79
CA ASP A 51 -0.40 -8.67 6.81
C ASP A 51 -0.66 -10.06 7.40
N ASP A 52 -0.70 -10.18 8.72
CA ASP A 52 -0.90 -11.42 9.47
C ASP A 52 -2.12 -12.26 9.04
N SER A 53 -3.18 -11.60 8.58
CA SER A 53 -4.42 -12.25 8.10
C SER A 53 -4.42 -12.60 6.62
N TYR A 54 -3.35 -12.26 5.90
CA TYR A 54 -3.24 -12.45 4.45
C TYR A 54 -2.14 -13.42 4.04
N ILE A 55 -1.17 -13.70 4.93
CA ILE A 55 -0.05 -14.60 4.67
C ILE A 55 0.43 -15.31 5.94
N ASP A 56 0.78 -16.60 5.80
CA ASP A 56 1.23 -17.45 6.91
C ASP A 56 2.76 -17.62 6.98
N THR A 57 3.49 -17.20 5.94
CA THR A 57 4.93 -17.44 5.77
C THR A 57 5.75 -16.16 5.84
N GLY A 58 7.07 -16.31 5.97
CA GLY A 58 8.02 -15.19 5.99
C GLY A 58 8.29 -14.63 7.39
N GLU A 59 9.19 -13.66 7.43
CA GLU A 59 9.76 -13.09 8.65
C GLU A 59 9.59 -11.57 8.65
N ASN A 60 9.22 -11.01 9.81
CA ASN A 60 8.94 -9.58 9.95
C ASN A 60 10.18 -8.83 10.44
N TYR A 61 10.46 -7.69 9.83
CA TYR A 61 11.58 -6.83 10.19
C TYR A 61 11.16 -5.37 10.31
N LYS A 62 11.76 -4.67 11.26
CA LYS A 62 11.73 -3.21 11.33
C LYS A 62 12.85 -2.64 10.50
N ILE A 63 12.55 -1.60 9.74
CA ILE A 63 13.53 -0.88 8.94
C ILE A 63 14.06 0.29 9.75
N ASP A 64 15.38 0.44 9.77
CA ASP A 64 16.05 1.57 10.40
C ASP A 64 15.59 2.90 9.77
N GLN A 65 15.31 3.91 10.60
CA GLN A 65 14.73 5.18 10.15
C GLN A 65 15.56 5.89 9.05
N LYS A 66 16.88 5.66 9.02
CA LYS A 66 17.78 6.19 8.00
C LYS A 66 17.50 5.67 6.58
N TYR A 67 16.76 4.56 6.45
CA TYR A 67 16.37 3.95 5.18
C TYR A 67 14.87 4.11 4.88
N THR A 68 14.08 4.67 5.80
CA THR A 68 12.64 4.84 5.64
C THR A 68 12.30 6.22 5.10
N SER A 69 11.30 6.29 4.21
CA SER A 69 10.59 7.54 3.89
C SER A 69 9.61 7.89 5.02
N PRO A 70 9.13 9.15 5.17
CA PRO A 70 8.09 9.51 6.13
C PRO A 70 6.75 8.75 6.01
N SER A 71 6.59 7.87 5.02
CA SER A 71 5.43 6.99 4.89
C SER A 71 5.52 5.81 5.88
N ASN A 72 4.57 5.70 6.80
CA ASN A 72 4.53 4.67 7.84
C ASN A 72 4.62 3.22 7.29
N GLN A 73 4.09 2.99 6.10
CA GLN A 73 4.01 1.66 5.45
C GLN A 73 5.37 1.07 5.05
N ALA A 74 6.43 1.87 5.11
CA ALA A 74 7.79 1.46 4.80
C ALA A 74 8.69 1.44 6.04
N SER A 75 8.10 1.42 7.24
CA SER A 75 8.83 1.27 8.51
C SER A 75 9.03 -0.20 8.92
N THR A 76 8.24 -1.09 8.32
CA THR A 76 8.35 -2.55 8.44
C THR A 76 8.41 -3.20 7.07
N LEU A 77 8.93 -4.42 7.02
CA LEU A 77 8.83 -5.30 5.87
C LEU A 77 8.61 -6.74 6.30
N ARG A 78 8.10 -7.55 5.36
CA ARG A 78 8.15 -9.01 5.42
C ARG A 78 9.19 -9.52 4.43
N SER A 79 10.06 -10.39 4.91
CA SER A 79 11.07 -11.07 4.10
C SER A 79 10.75 -12.56 3.93
N PHE A 80 11.22 -13.14 2.84
CA PHE A 80 11.02 -14.54 2.48
C PHE A 80 12.35 -15.22 2.16
N PRO A 81 13.22 -15.49 3.15
CA PRO A 81 14.55 -16.04 2.90
C PRO A 81 14.56 -17.54 2.60
N ASN A 82 13.57 -18.29 3.12
CA ASN A 82 13.59 -19.75 3.13
C ASN A 82 12.62 -20.39 2.12
N GLU A 83 11.63 -19.62 1.67
CA GLU A 83 10.50 -20.15 0.92
C GLU A 83 10.63 -19.86 -0.58
N THR A 84 10.41 -20.89 -1.40
CA THR A 84 10.42 -20.76 -2.86
C THR A 84 9.13 -20.19 -3.43
N ARG A 85 8.07 -20.03 -2.60
CA ARG A 85 6.77 -19.47 -2.99
C ARG A 85 6.01 -18.99 -1.75
N ASN A 86 5.61 -17.73 -1.73
CA ASN A 86 4.92 -17.08 -0.62
C ASN A 86 3.63 -16.44 -1.13
N CYS A 87 2.49 -16.76 -0.54
CA CYS A 87 1.18 -16.48 -1.14
C CYS A 87 0.36 -15.55 -0.24
N TYR A 88 0.06 -14.35 -0.74
CA TYR A 88 -1.00 -13.53 -0.13
C TYR A 88 -2.36 -13.96 -0.68
N THR A 89 -3.35 -14.07 0.21
CA THR A 89 -4.74 -14.40 -0.16
C THR A 89 -5.65 -13.22 0.15
N LEU A 90 -6.26 -12.60 -0.87
CA LEU A 90 -7.23 -11.52 -0.67
C LEU A 90 -8.64 -12.09 -0.70
N TRP A 91 -9.28 -12.17 0.46
CA TRP A 91 -10.60 -12.79 0.62
C TRP A 91 -11.76 -11.88 0.18
N ASN A 92 -11.56 -10.57 0.09
CA ASN A 92 -12.59 -9.56 -0.21
C ASN A 92 -12.55 -9.04 -1.66
N VAL A 93 -12.17 -9.90 -2.61
CA VAL A 93 -12.10 -9.56 -4.04
C VAL A 93 -13.26 -10.19 -4.80
N THR A 94 -13.85 -9.41 -5.69
CA THR A 94 -14.96 -9.82 -6.55
C THR A 94 -14.42 -10.31 -7.88
N LYS A 95 -14.66 -11.60 -8.18
CA LYS A 95 -14.26 -12.21 -9.45
C LYS A 95 -14.78 -11.42 -10.65
N GLY A 96 -13.89 -11.07 -11.57
CA GLY A 96 -14.21 -10.35 -12.81
C GLY A 96 -14.27 -8.82 -12.67
N ALA A 97 -14.13 -8.28 -11.45
CA ALA A 97 -13.94 -6.85 -11.26
C ALA A 97 -12.50 -6.44 -11.59
N LYS A 98 -12.32 -5.16 -11.95
CA LYS A 98 -11.01 -4.57 -12.23
C LYS A 98 -10.45 -3.94 -10.96
N TYR A 99 -9.20 -4.27 -10.65
CA TYR A 99 -8.51 -3.76 -9.48
C TYR A 99 -7.24 -3.02 -9.88
N LEU A 100 -6.96 -1.92 -9.19
CA LEU A 100 -5.64 -1.33 -9.20
C LEU A 100 -4.81 -2.01 -8.10
N VAL A 101 -3.73 -2.65 -8.52
CA VAL A 101 -2.81 -3.32 -7.61
C VAL A 101 -1.56 -2.46 -7.45
N ARG A 102 -1.16 -2.21 -6.20
CA ARG A 102 0.08 -1.51 -5.86
C ARG A 102 0.86 -2.35 -4.86
N ALA A 103 2.06 -2.77 -5.23
CA ALA A 103 3.02 -3.42 -4.35
C ALA A 103 4.24 -2.51 -4.17
N THR A 104 4.70 -2.36 -2.93
CA THR A 104 5.86 -1.54 -2.57
C THR A 104 6.99 -2.45 -2.09
N PHE A 105 8.19 -2.25 -2.63
CA PHE A 105 9.37 -3.05 -2.29
C PHE A 105 10.47 -2.14 -1.75
N LEU A 106 10.96 -2.45 -0.57
CA LEU A 106 12.07 -1.75 0.08
C LEU A 106 12.93 -2.78 0.80
N TYR A 107 14.23 -2.85 0.45
CA TYR A 107 15.17 -3.71 1.18
C TYR A 107 15.59 -3.08 2.51
N GLY A 108 15.86 -1.77 2.54
CA GLY A 108 16.13 -1.04 3.77
C GLY A 108 17.29 -1.58 4.63
N ASN A 109 18.18 -2.41 4.05
CA ASN A 109 19.26 -3.10 4.77
C ASN A 109 18.78 -3.81 6.05
N TYR A 110 17.60 -4.42 6.00
CA TYR A 110 16.92 -4.97 7.18
C TYR A 110 17.72 -6.08 7.87
N ASP A 111 18.55 -6.81 7.14
CA ASP A 111 19.38 -7.91 7.65
C ASP A 111 20.83 -7.50 7.92
N GLY A 112 21.14 -6.20 7.85
CA GLY A 112 22.46 -5.65 8.20
C GLY A 112 23.60 -6.10 7.30
N LYS A 113 23.33 -6.83 6.21
CA LYS A 113 24.39 -7.26 5.28
C LYS A 113 25.02 -6.09 4.54
N GLN A 114 24.40 -4.91 4.58
CA GLN A 114 24.51 -3.89 3.54
C GLN A 114 24.18 -4.54 2.19
N MET A 115 23.85 -3.75 1.15
CA MET A 115 24.02 -4.35 -0.17
C MET A 115 25.52 -4.57 -0.30
N VAL A 116 26.00 -5.78 0.01
CA VAL A 116 27.40 -6.18 -0.09
C VAL A 116 27.77 -5.95 -1.55
N GLN A 117 28.31 -4.76 -1.78
CA GLN A 117 29.04 -4.31 -2.95
C GLN A 117 28.50 -4.85 -4.28
N SER A 118 27.39 -4.32 -4.77
CA SER A 118 26.99 -4.32 -6.20
C SER A 118 27.04 -5.66 -6.97
N SER A 119 27.18 -6.81 -6.30
CA SER A 119 27.52 -8.09 -6.94
C SER A 119 26.42 -9.15 -6.78
N THR A 120 25.53 -9.01 -5.80
CA THR A 120 24.30 -9.81 -5.67
C THR A 120 23.08 -8.90 -5.54
N PRO A 121 22.31 -8.64 -6.61
CA PRO A 121 21.03 -7.97 -6.49
C PRO A 121 20.00 -8.87 -5.80
N LEU A 122 19.16 -8.30 -4.93
CA LEU A 122 17.95 -8.98 -4.45
C LEU A 122 17.03 -9.21 -5.65
N GLN A 123 16.76 -10.47 -5.97
CA GLN A 123 15.89 -10.85 -7.08
C GLN A 123 14.64 -11.54 -6.55
N PHE A 124 13.51 -11.18 -7.14
CA PHE A 124 12.24 -11.88 -6.95
C PHE A 124 11.30 -11.66 -8.13
N ASP A 125 10.40 -12.62 -8.30
CA ASP A 125 9.29 -12.52 -9.22
C ASP A 125 8.01 -12.17 -8.44
N LEU A 126 7.21 -11.27 -9.01
CA LEU A 126 5.85 -10.97 -8.55
C LEU A 126 4.84 -11.55 -9.54
N TYR A 127 3.98 -12.45 -9.06
CA TYR A 127 2.88 -12.98 -9.84
C TYR A 127 1.55 -12.58 -9.23
N ILE A 128 0.61 -12.22 -10.09
CA ILE A 128 -0.79 -11.91 -9.77
C ILE A 128 -1.63 -13.05 -10.38
N ASP A 129 -2.76 -13.42 -9.75
CA ASP A 129 -3.75 -14.44 -10.15
C ASP A 129 -3.55 -15.89 -9.67
N ARG A 130 -2.33 -16.46 -9.59
CA ARG A 130 -2.11 -17.84 -9.10
C ARG A 130 -1.51 -17.84 -7.70
N CYS A 131 -2.41 -17.79 -6.70
CA CYS A 131 -2.18 -17.33 -5.32
C CYS A 131 -1.75 -15.87 -5.33
N GLU A 132 -2.65 -14.98 -4.91
CA GLU A 132 -2.81 -13.63 -5.49
C GLU A 132 -1.59 -12.70 -5.49
N PHE A 133 -0.62 -12.89 -4.60
CA PHE A 133 0.71 -12.32 -4.76
C PHE A 133 1.79 -13.34 -4.40
N MET A 134 2.74 -13.54 -5.30
CA MET A 134 3.93 -14.38 -5.08
C MET A 134 5.19 -13.53 -4.95
N VAL A 135 6.07 -13.83 -3.98
CA VAL A 135 7.42 -13.22 -3.88
C VAL A 135 8.46 -14.33 -3.70
N ASN A 136 9.38 -14.44 -4.66
CA ASN A 136 10.46 -15.44 -4.66
C ASN A 136 11.82 -14.79 -4.38
N GLY A 137 12.19 -14.58 -3.11
CA GLY A 137 13.50 -14.03 -2.78
C GLY A 137 14.62 -15.06 -2.94
N LYS A 138 15.63 -14.78 -3.75
CA LYS A 138 16.93 -15.48 -3.68
C LYS A 138 18.06 -14.48 -3.43
N TYR A 139 18.91 -14.80 -2.45
CA TYR A 139 20.27 -14.30 -2.41
C TYR A 139 21.11 -15.22 -3.32
N ASN A 140 21.79 -14.67 -4.34
CA ASN A 140 22.81 -15.42 -5.07
C ASN A 140 24.14 -15.36 -4.33
#